data_AF-X1M508-F1
#
_entry.id   AF-X1M508-F1
#
_cell.length_a   1.000
_cell.length_b   1.000
_cell.length_c   1.000
_cell.angle_alpha   90.00
_cell.angle_beta   90.00
_cell.angle_gamma   90.00
#
_symmetry.space_group_name_H-M   'P 1'
#
loop_
_entity.id
_entity.type
_entity.pdbx_description
1 polymer ?
#
loop_
_entity_poly.entity_id
_entity_poly.type
_entity_poly.pdbx_seq_one_letter_code
_entity_poly.pdbx_strand_id
1 'polypeptide(L)'
;GLNSPLAETIAKKVARPIDIIASFVIPLINFFKVIINTLFYFSGKKRIKEKKEITEEDLITLIDVGKDEGVIEEEEKKMIRNIFEFGDTMVKEVMVPRVDVDCIPSDTKLDMILNLIKK
;
A
#
# COMPACT_ATOMS: atom_id res chain seq x y z
N GLY A 1 1.07 12.48 -31.33
CA GLY A 1 2.07 12.11 -32.36
C GLY A 1 3.38 12.78 -32.05
N LEU A 2 4.19 12.19 -31.16
CA LEU A 2 5.56 12.64 -30.93
C LEU A 2 6.50 11.72 -31.70
N ASN A 3 7.51 12.32 -32.32
CA ASN A 3 8.44 11.70 -33.27
C ASN A 3 9.22 10.52 -32.66
N SER A 4 8.72 9.30 -32.86
CA SER A 4 9.40 8.03 -32.55
C SER A 4 10.86 7.90 -33.07
N PRO A 5 11.26 8.43 -34.26
CA PRO A 5 12.65 8.24 -34.74
C PRO A 5 13.70 9.06 -33.97
N LEU A 6 13.32 10.24 -33.45
CA LEU A 6 14.23 11.05 -32.63
C LEU A 6 14.39 10.46 -31.23
N ALA A 7 13.29 9.96 -30.64
CA ALA A 7 13.31 9.26 -29.36
C ALA A 7 14.19 7.99 -29.42
N GLU A 8 14.10 7.19 -30.49
CA GLU A 8 14.95 6.00 -30.66
C GLU A 8 16.44 6.34 -30.79
N THR A 9 16.77 7.42 -31.50
CA THR A 9 18.17 7.82 -31.73
C THR A 9 18.80 8.36 -30.44
N ILE A 10 18.07 9.20 -29.71
CA ILE A 10 18.51 9.72 -28.41
C ILE A 10 18.60 8.59 -27.40
N ALA A 11 17.60 7.70 -27.34
CA ALA A 11 17.60 6.53 -26.47
C ALA A 11 18.81 5.61 -26.73
N LYS A 12 19.12 5.27 -27.99
CA LYS A 12 20.29 4.43 -28.31
C LYS A 12 21.63 5.10 -27.99
N LYS A 13 21.73 6.43 -28.16
CA LYS A 13 22.95 7.18 -27.87
C LYS A 13 23.20 7.30 -26.36
N VAL A 14 22.14 7.41 -25.57
CA VAL A 14 22.18 7.49 -24.10
C VAL A 14 22.23 6.10 -23.45
N ALA A 15 21.66 5.07 -24.07
CA ALA A 15 21.70 3.70 -23.57
C ALA A 15 23.15 3.16 -23.50
N ARG A 16 23.96 3.38 -24.54
CA ARG A 16 25.35 2.88 -24.58
C ARG A 16 26.24 3.32 -23.40
N PRO A 17 26.34 4.61 -23.05
CA PRO A 17 27.13 5.02 -21.88
C PRO A 17 26.54 4.50 -20.58
N ILE A 18 25.21 4.43 -20.45
CA ILE A 18 24.54 3.84 -19.29
C ILE A 18 24.90 2.36 -19.15
N ASP A 19 24.90 1.59 -20.23
CA ASP A 19 25.22 0.16 -20.23
C ASP A 19 26.67 -0.11 -19.84
N ILE A 20 27.61 0.76 -20.26
CA ILE A 20 29.02 0.66 -19.85
C ILE A 20 29.16 0.89 -18.35
N ILE A 21 28.50 1.91 -17.82
CA ILE A 21 28.49 2.22 -16.39
C ILE A 21 27.83 1.07 -15.61
N ALA A 22 26.68 0.59 -16.08
CA ALA A 22 25.96 -0.54 -15.48
C ALA A 22 26.83 -1.79 -15.50
N SER A 23 27.51 -2.10 -16.62
CA SER A 23 28.41 -3.25 -16.74
C SER A 23 29.57 -3.18 -15.74
N PHE A 24 30.05 -1.98 -15.40
CA PHE A 24 31.06 -1.80 -14.37
C PHE A 24 30.50 -1.90 -12.93
N VAL A 25 29.25 -1.48 -12.71
CA VAL A 25 28.60 -1.51 -11.38
C VAL A 25 28.00 -2.89 -11.05
N ILE A 26 27.54 -3.66 -12.05
CA ILE A 26 27.02 -5.02 -11.91
C ILE A 26 27.98 -5.98 -11.16
N PRO A 27 29.30 -6.06 -11.47
CA PRO A 27 30.21 -6.92 -10.73
C PRO A 27 30.34 -6.50 -9.26
N LEU A 28 30.28 -5.19 -8.97
CA LEU A 28 30.26 -4.68 -7.60
C LEU A 28 28.98 -5.12 -6.87
N ILE A 29 27.82 -4.97 -7.50
CA ILE A 29 26.54 -5.43 -6.93
C ILE A 29 26.60 -6.93 -6.64
N ASN A 30 27.11 -7.74 -7.56
CA ASN A 30 27.23 -9.19 -7.37
C ASN A 30 28.17 -9.54 -6.21
N PHE A 31 29.29 -8.82 -6.05
CA PHE A 31 30.20 -8.97 -4.92
C PHE A 31 29.48 -8.75 -3.58
N PHE A 32 28.74 -7.64 -3.45
CA PHE A 32 27.95 -7.37 -2.24
C PHE A 32 26.83 -8.40 -2.03
N LYS A 33 26.15 -8.84 -3.10
CA LYS A 33 25.14 -9.91 -3.01
C LYS A 33 25.72 -11.21 -2.47
N VAL A 34 26.93 -11.59 -2.87
CA VAL A 34 27.63 -12.78 -2.35
C VAL A 34 27.88 -12.63 -0.85
N ILE A 35 28.45 -11.50 -0.42
CA ILE A 35 28.71 -11.23 1.01
C ILE A 35 27.42 -11.33 1.83
N ILE A 36 26.36 -10.66 1.36
CA ILE A 36 25.05 -10.64 2.03
C ILE A 36 24.46 -12.05 2.11
N ASN A 37 24.45 -12.81 1.00
CA ASN A 37 23.94 -14.17 0.99
C ASN A 37 24.76 -15.13 1.86
N THR A 38 26.09 -14.95 1.94
CA THR A 38 26.95 -15.72 2.85
C THR A 38 26.63 -15.41 4.31
N LEU A 39 26.38 -14.14 4.64
CA LEU A 39 25.98 -13.73 5.98
C LEU A 39 24.59 -14.26 6.35
N PHE A 40 23.62 -14.18 5.43
CA PHE A 40 22.28 -14.74 5.62
C PHE A 40 22.28 -16.26 5.73
N TYR A 41 23.16 -16.95 4.98
CA TYR A 41 23.34 -18.39 5.09
C TYR A 41 23.80 -18.78 6.50
N PHE A 42 24.73 -18.03 7.09
CA PHE A 42 25.15 -18.25 8.47
C PHE A 42 24.05 -17.90 9.48
N SER A 43 23.20 -16.91 9.17
CA SER A 43 22.12 -16.44 10.04
C SER A 43 20.80 -17.20 9.90
N GLY A 44 20.71 -18.21 9.03
CA GLY A 44 19.53 -19.09 8.89
C GLY A 44 18.26 -18.41 8.35
N LYS A 45 18.31 -17.14 7.94
CA LYS A 45 17.17 -16.41 7.37
C LYS A 45 17.14 -16.59 5.85
N LYS A 46 15.94 -16.87 5.32
CA LYS A 46 15.68 -17.16 3.90
C LYS A 46 16.26 -16.06 3.00
N ARG A 47 16.83 -16.48 1.86
CA ARG A 47 17.37 -15.63 0.78
C ARG A 47 16.46 -14.43 0.54
N ILE A 48 17.06 -13.27 0.23
CA ILE A 48 16.35 -12.12 -0.33
C ILE A 48 15.64 -12.62 -1.59
N LYS A 49 14.33 -12.87 -1.49
CA LYS A 49 13.51 -13.15 -2.66
C LYS A 49 13.42 -11.84 -3.43
N GLU A 50 13.77 -11.87 -4.71
CA GLU A 50 13.51 -10.79 -5.67
C GLU A 50 12.00 -10.60 -5.96
N LYS A 51 11.12 -11.06 -5.07
CA LYS A 51 9.70 -10.76 -5.20
C LYS A 51 9.54 -9.33 -4.71
N LYS A 52 9.26 -8.42 -5.64
CA LYS A 52 8.80 -7.07 -5.34
C LYS A 52 7.46 -7.22 -4.60
N GLU A 53 7.54 -7.41 -3.30
CA GLU A 53 6.39 -7.36 -2.42
C GLU A 53 5.99 -5.89 -2.40
N ILE A 54 4.85 -5.61 -3.03
CA ILE A 54 4.27 -4.26 -3.02
C ILE A 54 3.78 -4.04 -1.60
N THR A 55 4.33 -3.03 -0.95
CA THR A 55 3.88 -2.59 0.38
C THR A 55 2.64 -1.71 0.26
N GLU A 56 1.95 -1.47 1.37
CA GLU A 56 0.82 -0.55 1.39
C GLU A 56 1.26 0.87 1.01
N GLU A 57 2.44 1.28 1.49
CA GLU A 57 3.05 2.57 1.18
C GLU A 57 3.38 2.71 -0.32
N ASP A 58 3.86 1.64 -0.95
CA ASP A 58 4.07 1.61 -2.41
C ASP A 58 2.73 1.79 -3.16
N LEU A 59 1.65 1.18 -2.66
CA LEU A 59 0.33 1.27 -3.28
C LEU A 59 -0.27 2.68 -3.14
N ILE A 60 -0.13 3.31 -1.97
CA ILE A 60 -0.55 4.70 -1.73
C ILE A 60 0.20 5.64 -2.69
N THR A 61 1.50 5.41 -2.89
CA THR A 61 2.31 6.19 -3.84
C THR A 61 1.80 6.05 -5.28
N LEU A 62 1.38 4.84 -5.68
CA LEU A 62 0.79 4.61 -7.01
C LEU A 62 -0.56 5.31 -7.19
N ILE A 63 -1.38 5.36 -6.13
CA ILE A 63 -2.66 6.07 -6.15
C ILE A 63 -2.45 7.58 -6.27
N ASP A 64 -1.44 8.12 -5.60
CA ASP A 64 -1.06 9.54 -5.71
C ASP A 64 -0.68 9.92 -7.14
N VAL A 65 0.14 9.07 -7.80
CA VAL A 65 0.48 9.26 -9.22
C VAL A 65 -0.77 9.15 -10.10
N GLY A 66 -1.64 8.18 -9.87
CA GLY A 66 -2.88 8.02 -10.63
C GLY A 66 -3.83 9.22 -10.50
N LYS A 67 -3.84 9.88 -9.35
CA LYS A 67 -4.59 11.13 -9.13
C LYS A 67 -3.96 12.30 -9.91
N ASP A 68 -2.64 12.45 -9.86
CA ASP A 68 -1.93 13.50 -10.60
C ASP A 68 -2.07 13.34 -12.12
N GLU A 69 -2.18 12.10 -12.60
CA GLU A 69 -2.49 11.76 -13.99
C GLU A 69 -3.98 11.94 -14.35
N GLY A 70 -4.83 12.28 -13.38
CA GLY A 70 -6.28 12.48 -13.55
C GLY A 70 -7.06 11.19 -13.79
N VAL A 71 -6.47 10.03 -13.50
CA VAL A 71 -7.09 8.71 -13.62
C VAL A 71 -7.93 8.38 -12.39
N ILE A 72 -7.55 8.91 -11.22
CA ILE A 72 -8.22 8.69 -9.94
C ILE A 72 -8.73 10.02 -9.39
N GLU A 73 -9.96 10.04 -8.92
CA GLU A 73 -10.54 11.21 -8.26
C GLU A 73 -10.16 11.30 -6.77
N GLU A 74 -10.27 12.49 -6.17
CA GLU A 74 -9.91 12.68 -4.75
C GLU A 74 -10.81 11.90 -3.79
N GLU A 75 -12.07 11.72 -4.17
CA GLU A 75 -13.04 10.96 -3.39
C GLU A 75 -12.68 9.47 -3.39
N GLU A 76 -12.23 8.93 -4.53
CA GLU A 76 -11.76 7.56 -4.67
C GLU A 76 -10.46 7.32 -3.88
N LYS A 77 -9.50 8.25 -3.94
CA LYS A 77 -8.28 8.19 -3.12
C LYS A 77 -8.62 8.16 -1.63
N LYS A 78 -9.54 9.02 -1.19
CA LYS A 78 -9.98 9.08 0.22
C LYS A 78 -10.68 7.79 0.63
N MET A 79 -11.51 7.22 -0.24
CA MET A 79 -12.15 5.93 0.00
C MET A 79 -11.13 4.81 0.18
N ILE A 80 -10.15 4.70 -0.73
CA ILE A 80 -9.11 3.66 -0.65
C ILE A 80 -8.32 3.77 0.66
N ARG A 81 -7.96 4.98 1.07
CA ARG A 81 -7.28 5.21 2.35
C ARG A 81 -8.11 4.75 3.55
N ASN A 82 -9.40 5.06 3.56
CA ASN A 82 -10.32 4.61 4.60
C ASN A 82 -10.46 3.08 4.64
N ILE A 83 -10.34 2.39 3.49
CA ILE A 83 -10.39 0.92 3.44
C ILE A 83 -9.18 0.29 4.13
N PHE A 84 -7.99 0.87 3.94
CA PHE A 84 -6.79 0.42 4.66
C PHE A 84 -6.92 0.68 6.16
N GLU A 85 -7.32 1.89 6.55
CA GLU A 85 -7.54 2.25 7.95
C GLU A 85 -8.63 1.36 8.60
N PHE A 86 -9.67 0.99 7.85
CA PHE A 86 -10.73 0.09 8.32
C PHE A 86 -10.21 -1.31 8.69
N GLY A 87 -9.24 -1.84 7.93
CA GLY A 87 -8.64 -3.15 8.20
C GLY A 87 -7.94 -3.22 9.57
N ASP A 88 -7.39 -2.09 10.00
CA ASP A 88 -6.69 -1.94 11.28
C ASP A 88 -7.58 -1.39 12.41
N THR A 89 -8.75 -0.85 12.06
CA THR A 89 -9.70 -0.26 13.01
C THR A 89 -10.23 -1.33 13.98
N MET A 90 -10.00 -1.14 15.28
CA MET A 90 -10.52 -2.07 16.28
C MET A 90 -12.02 -1.86 16.52
N VAL A 91 -12.76 -2.92 16.85
CA VAL A 91 -14.20 -2.85 17.19
C VAL A 91 -14.51 -1.78 18.24
N LYS A 92 -13.61 -1.60 19.22
CA LYS A 92 -13.78 -0.59 20.27
C LYS A 92 -13.81 0.86 19.78
N GLU A 93 -13.28 1.12 18.59
CA GLU A 93 -13.19 2.45 17.98
C GLU A 93 -14.49 2.82 17.26
N VAL A 94 -15.32 1.83 16.90
CA VAL A 94 -16.57 2.00 16.15
C VAL A 94 -17.82 1.60 16.93
N MET A 95 -17.69 0.83 18.01
CA MET A 95 -18.84 0.42 18.83
C MET A 95 -19.36 1.56 19.70
N VAL A 96 -20.65 1.51 20.00
CA VAL A 96 -21.25 2.37 21.03
C VAL A 96 -20.72 1.92 22.41
N PRO A 97 -20.11 2.80 23.22
CA PRO A 97 -19.64 2.44 24.56
C PRO A 97 -20.79 1.91 25.42
N ARG A 98 -20.55 0.88 26.24
CA ARG A 98 -21.60 0.23 27.06
C ARG A 98 -22.43 1.19 27.92
N VAL A 99 -21.82 2.29 28.38
CA VAL A 99 -22.49 3.32 29.18
C VAL A 99 -23.50 4.15 28.39
N ASP A 100 -23.36 4.18 27.06
CA ASP A 100 -24.19 4.93 26.12
C ASP A 100 -25.18 4.03 25.35
N VAL A 101 -25.26 2.74 25.71
CA VAL A 101 -26.20 1.80 25.09
C VAL A 101 -27.55 1.89 25.81
N ASP A 102 -28.59 2.30 25.08
CA ASP A 102 -29.98 2.20 25.55
C ASP A 102 -30.36 0.73 25.73
N CYS A 103 -30.54 0.30 26.98
CA CYS A 103 -30.85 -1.08 27.34
C CYS A 103 -32.25 -1.18 27.95
N ILE A 104 -32.98 -2.26 27.61
CA ILE A 104 -34.27 -2.60 28.23
C ILE A 104 -34.23 -4.01 28.86
N PRO A 105 -34.85 -4.22 30.03
CA PRO A 105 -35.06 -5.56 30.60
C PRO A 105 -35.86 -6.46 29.66
N SER A 106 -35.57 -7.76 29.65
CA SER A 106 -36.25 -8.74 28.78
C SER A 106 -37.75 -8.91 29.07
N ASP A 107 -38.18 -8.55 30.27
CA ASP A 107 -39.56 -8.64 30.77
C ASP A 107 -40.35 -7.32 30.61
N THR A 108 -39.79 -6.34 29.89
CA THR A 108 -40.45 -5.05 29.67
C THR A 108 -41.72 -5.18 28.83
N LYS A 109 -42.82 -4.57 29.28
CA LYS A 109 -44.09 -4.54 28.54
C LYS A 109 -43.97 -3.75 27.24
N LEU A 110 -44.67 -4.20 26.19
CA LEU A 110 -44.65 -3.61 24.85
C LEU A 110 -44.91 -2.09 24.84
N ASP A 111 -45.85 -1.62 25.66
CA ASP A 111 -46.21 -0.20 25.75
C ASP A 111 -45.04 0.68 26.20
N MET A 112 -44.19 0.18 27.11
CA MET A 112 -43.00 0.89 27.57
C MET A 112 -41.89 0.91 26.51
N ILE A 113 -41.75 -0.16 25.73
CA ILE A 113 -40.79 -0.23 24.62
C ILE A 113 -41.15 0.79 23.53
N LEU A 114 -42.44 0.92 23.20
CA LEU A 114 -42.94 1.88 22.21
C LEU A 114 -42.69 3.34 22.61
N ASN A 115 -42.75 3.65 23.91
CA ASN A 115 -42.43 4.98 24.41
C ASN A 115 -40.93 5.30 24.35
N LEU A 116 -40.06 4.29 24.40
CA LEU A 116 -38.61 4.46 24.30
C LEU A 116 -38.17 4.75 22.84
N ILE A 117 -38.72 4.01 21.87
CA ILE A 117 -38.34 4.12 20.44
C ILE A 117 -38.92 5.39 19.77
N LYS A 118 -40.05 5.90 20.26
CA LYS A 118 -40.70 7.10 19.72
C LYS A 118 -40.06 8.43 20.15
N LYS A 119 -39.02 8.38 20.97
CA LYS A 119 -38.26 9.55 21.42
C LYS A 119 -37.13 9.84 20.44
#